data_AF-R9XCI1-F1
#
_entry.id   AF-R9XCI1-F1
#
_cell.length_a   1.000
_cell.length_b   1.000
_cell.length_c   1.000
_cell.angle_alpha   90.00
_cell.angle_beta   90.00
_cell.angle_gamma   90.00
#
_symmetry.space_group_name_H-M   'P 1'
#
loop_
_entity.id
_entity.type
_entity.pdbx_description
1 polymer ?
#
loop_
_entity_poly.entity_id
_entity_poly.type
_entity_poly.pdbx_seq_one_letter_code
_entity_poly.pdbx_strand_id
1 'polypeptide(L)'
;MGPSRKISIEEVSRHTSADDCWFIIHGRVYDITGLLDSHPGGTKILLKYAGRDATLPFDDVGHSMESLVYDMAPGSYLGEVDTGENVNRRSSVSWSSPRWLRSWDKDASEDATVQSLGSQSEKLESDFHDWLKKTLLLLVICVCCVLLLVIRYHNRTRRAGRTHSRAEAPLPSDTSGMPSWWDLVPTQLRAEP
;
A
#
# COMPACT_ATOMS: atom_id res chain seq x y z
N MET A 1 -24.33 32.91 21.10
CA MET A 1 -24.15 31.45 21.19
C MET A 1 -25.32 30.92 22.01
N GLY A 2 -26.27 30.24 21.37
CA GLY A 2 -27.36 29.58 22.08
C GLY A 2 -26.83 28.45 22.98
N PRO A 3 -27.61 27.98 23.95
CA PRO A 3 -27.19 26.87 24.80
C PRO A 3 -26.85 25.65 23.94
N SER A 4 -25.62 25.13 24.07
CA SER A 4 -25.21 23.88 23.44
C SER A 4 -26.09 22.75 23.98
N ARG A 5 -26.98 22.20 23.15
CA ARG A 5 -27.77 21.03 23.53
C ARG A 5 -26.80 19.87 23.77
N LYS A 6 -26.96 19.20 24.91
CA LYS A 6 -26.27 17.94 25.19
C LYS A 6 -27.13 16.80 24.67
N ILE A 7 -26.55 15.94 23.85
CA ILE A 7 -27.25 14.82 23.19
C ILE A 7 -26.57 13.53 23.62
N SER A 8 -27.34 12.56 24.12
CA SER A 8 -26.76 11.29 24.56
C SER A 8 -26.42 10.40 23.37
N ILE A 9 -25.49 9.46 23.55
CA ILE A 9 -25.13 8.50 22.49
C ILE A 9 -26.33 7.63 22.10
N GLU A 10 -27.18 7.29 23.07
CA GLU A 10 -28.43 6.54 22.85
C GLU A 10 -29.48 7.35 22.07
N GLU A 11 -29.43 8.68 22.14
CA GLU A 11 -30.24 9.52 21.27
C GLU A 11 -29.69 9.47 19.85
N VAL A 12 -28.39 9.71 19.66
CA VAL A 12 -27.76 9.65 18.33
C VAL A 12 -27.98 8.30 17.65
N SER A 13 -27.88 7.20 18.39
CA SER A 13 -28.01 5.84 17.82
C SER A 13 -29.40 5.51 17.27
N ARG A 14 -30.42 6.34 17.53
CA ARG A 14 -31.75 6.21 16.93
C ARG A 14 -31.84 6.80 15.52
N HIS A 15 -30.89 7.67 15.15
CA HIS A 15 -30.88 8.41 13.89
C HIS A 15 -29.98 7.71 12.85
N THR A 16 -30.45 6.56 12.35
CA THR A 16 -29.69 5.66 11.46
C THR A 16 -30.23 5.58 10.03
N SER A 17 -31.28 6.32 9.71
CA SER A 17 -32.02 6.19 8.44
C SER A 17 -31.56 7.23 7.41
N ALA A 18 -31.82 6.98 6.12
CA ALA A 18 -31.45 7.94 5.07
C ALA A 18 -32.19 9.28 5.18
N ASP A 19 -33.39 9.29 5.76
CA ASP A 19 -34.17 10.52 5.97
C ASP A 19 -33.91 11.14 7.35
N ASP A 20 -33.08 10.49 8.19
CA ASP A 20 -32.80 10.90 9.56
C ASP A 20 -31.47 10.28 10.03
N CYS A 21 -30.37 10.94 9.66
CA CYS A 21 -29.01 10.41 9.80
C CYS A 21 -28.11 11.37 10.57
N TRP A 22 -27.66 10.95 11.76
CA TRP A 22 -26.79 11.77 12.60
C TRP A 22 -25.44 11.11 12.83
N PHE A 23 -24.40 11.93 12.91
CA PHE A 23 -23.03 11.51 13.22
C PHE A 23 -22.48 12.24 14.44
N ILE A 24 -21.54 11.57 15.12
CA ILE A 24 -20.65 12.20 16.07
C ILE A 24 -19.29 12.40 15.39
N ILE A 25 -18.79 13.63 15.38
CA ILE A 25 -17.44 13.98 14.88
C ILE A 25 -16.77 14.85 15.94
N HIS A 26 -15.64 14.39 16.49
CA HIS A 26 -14.91 15.02 17.58
C HIS A 26 -15.80 15.43 18.77
N GLY A 27 -16.75 14.55 19.16
CA GLY A 27 -17.67 14.79 20.28
C GLY A 27 -18.79 15.79 20.01
N ARG A 28 -18.96 16.23 18.75
CA ARG A 28 -20.06 17.09 18.30
C ARG A 28 -21.03 16.29 17.44
N VAL A 29 -22.33 16.57 17.58
CA VAL A 29 -23.39 15.89 16.87
C VAL A 29 -23.84 16.73 15.68
N TYR A 30 -23.87 16.11 14.51
CA TYR A 30 -24.29 16.73 13.25
C TYR A 30 -25.39 15.93 12.57
N ASP A 31 -26.39 16.62 12.04
CA ASP A 31 -27.35 16.09 11.09
C ASP A 31 -26.74 16.14 9.67
N ILE A 32 -26.56 14.96 9.08
CA ILE A 32 -25.99 14.81 7.73
C ILE A 32 -27.02 14.42 6.69
N THR A 33 -28.31 14.40 7.04
CA THR A 33 -29.40 13.96 6.16
C THR A 33 -29.36 14.70 4.82
N GLY A 34 -29.15 16.02 4.83
CA GLY A 34 -29.05 16.82 3.61
C GLY A 34 -27.78 16.63 2.78
N LEU A 35 -26.74 15.98 3.33
CA LEU A 35 -25.45 15.74 2.67
C LEU A 35 -25.39 14.37 1.98
N LEU A 36 -26.33 13.47 2.27
CA LEU A 36 -26.32 12.08 1.82
C LEU A 36 -26.28 11.93 0.28
N ASP A 37 -26.98 12.79 -0.44
CA ASP A 37 -27.08 12.74 -1.91
C ASP A 37 -25.97 13.53 -2.63
N SER A 38 -25.40 14.53 -1.97
CA SER A 38 -24.36 15.40 -2.54
C SER A 38 -22.94 15.02 -2.14
N HIS A 39 -22.78 13.98 -1.31
CA HIS A 39 -21.47 13.54 -0.83
C HIS A 39 -20.63 12.87 -1.94
N PRO A 40 -19.42 13.38 -2.27
CA PRO A 40 -18.56 12.82 -3.33
C PRO A 40 -18.14 11.37 -3.10
N GLY A 41 -18.06 10.91 -1.84
CA GLY A 41 -17.78 9.52 -1.47
C GLY A 41 -19.00 8.59 -1.59
N GLY A 42 -20.16 9.13 -1.97
CA GLY A 42 -21.44 8.43 -2.08
C GLY A 42 -22.17 8.23 -0.75
N THR A 43 -23.45 7.91 -0.85
CA THR A 43 -24.36 7.76 0.32
C THR A 43 -24.10 6.50 1.13
N LYS A 44 -23.64 5.42 0.49
CA LYS A 44 -23.47 4.10 1.12
C LYS A 44 -22.46 4.12 2.27
N ILE A 45 -21.38 4.87 2.11
CA ILE A 45 -20.35 4.98 3.16
C ILE A 45 -20.89 5.76 4.36
N LEU A 46 -21.71 6.78 4.13
CA LEU A 46 -22.32 7.56 5.21
C LEU A 46 -23.32 6.72 6.01
N LEU A 47 -24.21 6.00 5.34
CA LEU A 47 -25.19 5.13 6.00
C LEU A 47 -24.56 4.03 6.87
N LYS A 48 -23.34 3.59 6.53
CA LYS A 48 -22.60 2.60 7.34
C LYS A 48 -22.27 3.11 8.75
N TYR A 49 -22.07 4.42 8.90
CA TYR A 49 -21.71 5.07 10.17
C TYR A 49 -22.88 5.85 10.78
N ALA A 50 -24.10 5.70 10.24
CA ALA A 50 -25.29 6.39 10.72
C ALA A 50 -25.57 6.06 12.19
N GLY A 51 -25.86 7.09 12.99
CA GLY A 51 -26.10 6.97 14.43
C GLY A 51 -24.87 6.62 15.26
N ARG A 52 -23.65 6.82 14.72
CA ARG A 52 -22.39 6.42 15.36
C ARG A 52 -21.34 7.54 15.30
N ASP A 53 -20.23 7.29 15.99
CA ASP A 53 -19.02 8.11 15.89
C ASP A 53 -18.29 7.83 14.57
N ALA A 54 -18.20 8.86 13.74
CA ALA A 54 -17.56 8.86 12.44
C ALA A 54 -16.23 9.64 12.47
N THR A 55 -15.69 9.97 13.65
CA THR A 55 -14.43 10.72 13.78
C THR A 55 -13.26 10.01 13.11
N LEU A 56 -13.09 8.70 13.36
CA LEU A 56 -12.00 7.92 12.77
C LEU A 56 -12.04 7.89 11.23
N PRO A 57 -13.14 7.48 10.57
CA PRO A 57 -13.20 7.49 9.11
C PRO A 57 -13.15 8.91 8.52
N PHE A 58 -13.60 9.93 9.25
CA PHE A 58 -13.48 11.33 8.83
C PHE A 58 -12.01 11.78 8.79
N ASP A 59 -11.25 11.47 9.85
CA ASP A 59 -9.83 11.81 9.97
C ASP A 59 -8.95 11.02 9.00
N ASP A 60 -9.26 9.75 8.76
CA ASP A 60 -8.49 8.84 7.90
C ASP A 60 -8.50 9.29 6.43
N VAL A 61 -9.63 9.83 5.97
CA VAL A 61 -9.76 10.42 4.62
C VAL A 61 -9.11 11.81 4.55
N GLY A 62 -8.79 12.43 5.69
CA GLY A 62 -8.15 13.75 5.76
C GLY A 62 -9.12 14.91 5.55
N HIS A 63 -10.40 14.73 5.89
CA HIS A 63 -11.35 15.84 5.87
C HIS A 63 -11.03 16.86 6.96
N SER A 64 -11.09 18.14 6.63
CA SER A 64 -10.96 19.22 7.61
C SER A 64 -12.33 19.63 8.15
N MET A 65 -12.37 20.09 9.40
CA MET A 65 -13.60 20.65 9.98
C MET A 65 -14.17 21.82 9.17
N GLU A 66 -13.31 22.54 8.43
CA GLU A 66 -13.74 23.63 7.55
C GLU A 66 -14.54 23.10 6.34
N SER A 67 -14.08 22.00 5.73
CA SER A 67 -14.83 21.31 4.66
C SER A 67 -16.20 20.91 5.15
N LEU A 68 -16.27 20.38 6.37
CA LEU A 68 -17.50 19.96 7.00
C LEU A 68 -18.48 21.13 7.20
N VAL A 69 -18.00 22.29 7.63
CA VAL A 69 -18.83 23.50 7.78
C VAL A 69 -19.31 24.05 6.42
N TYR A 70 -18.50 23.93 5.36
CA TYR A 70 -18.85 24.40 4.02
C TYR A 70 -19.86 23.48 3.33
N ASP A 71 -19.67 22.17 3.45
CA ASP A 71 -20.48 21.16 2.76
C ASP A 71 -21.81 20.91 3.49
N MET A 72 -21.86 21.15 4.81
CA MET A 72 -23.09 20.96 5.58
C MET A 72 -24.07 22.12 5.47
N ALA A 73 -25.36 21.78 5.51
CA ALA A 73 -26.42 22.78 5.56
C ALA A 73 -26.29 23.66 6.84
N PRO A 74 -26.60 24.96 6.74
CA PRO A 74 -26.63 25.83 7.92
C PRO A 74 -27.64 25.30 8.94
N GLY A 75 -27.16 25.01 10.15
CA GLY A 75 -27.97 24.42 11.22
C GLY A 75 -27.84 22.89 11.37
N SER A 76 -26.96 22.24 10.60
CA SER A 76 -26.64 20.82 10.78
C SER A 76 -26.07 20.48 12.17
N TYR A 77 -25.43 21.45 12.83
CA TYR A 77 -24.90 21.27 14.17
C TYR A 77 -26.02 21.22 15.21
N LEU A 78 -26.21 20.06 15.82
CA LEU A 78 -27.27 19.82 16.80
C LEU A 78 -26.81 20.05 18.25
N GLY A 79 -25.53 19.82 18.54
CA GLY A 79 -25.01 19.96 19.89
C GLY A 79 -23.75 19.16 20.19
N GLU A 80 -23.45 19.00 21.48
CA GLU A 80 -22.31 18.22 21.97
C GLU A 80 -22.81 16.91 22.56
N VAL A 81 -21.98 15.86 22.47
CA VAL A 81 -22.35 14.56 23.04
C VAL A 81 -22.25 14.61 24.57
N ASP A 82 -23.25 14.09 25.27
CA ASP A 82 -23.24 14.00 26.73
C ASP A 82 -22.38 12.82 27.17
N THR A 83 -21.09 13.07 27.40
CA THR A 83 -20.15 12.03 27.87
C THR A 83 -20.33 11.68 29.35
N GLY A 84 -21.31 12.28 30.04
CA GLY A 84 -21.45 12.17 31.50
C GLY A 84 -20.27 12.78 32.27
N GLU A 85 -19.30 13.37 31.56
CA GLU A 85 -18.08 13.92 32.14
C GLU A 85 -18.32 15.39 32.48
N ASN A 86 -19.05 15.63 33.58
CA ASN A 86 -19.05 16.93 34.23
C ASN A 86 -17.73 17.10 35.01
N VAL A 87 -16.62 16.95 34.31
CA VAL A 87 -15.29 17.21 34.86
C VAL A 87 -14.93 18.62 34.42
N ASN A 88 -15.13 19.54 35.36
CA ASN A 88 -14.42 20.80 35.46
C ASN A 88 -12.94 20.59 35.08
N ARG A 89 -12.56 20.82 33.81
CA ARG A 89 -11.17 20.83 33.37
C ARG A 89 -10.92 21.91 32.32
N ARG A 90 -10.69 23.11 32.84
CA ARG A 90 -9.44 23.78 32.51
C ARG A 90 -8.30 22.82 32.91
N SER A 91 -7.38 22.54 31.99
CA SER A 91 -6.10 21.79 32.15
C SER A 91 -6.01 20.33 31.65
N SER A 92 -5.07 20.18 30.71
CA SER A 92 -4.26 19.02 30.33
C SER A 92 -4.96 17.72 29.95
N VAL A 93 -5.03 17.50 28.64
CA VAL A 93 -5.33 16.24 27.98
C VAL A 93 -4.18 15.25 28.23
N SER A 94 -4.44 14.24 29.07
CA SER A 94 -3.75 12.95 29.02
C SER A 94 -4.74 11.97 28.40
N TRP A 95 -4.48 11.54 27.18
CA TRP A 95 -5.31 10.58 26.46
C TRP A 95 -5.19 9.22 27.13
N SER A 96 -6.13 8.88 28.00
CA SER A 96 -6.41 7.51 28.38
C SER A 96 -7.85 7.22 27.98
N SER A 97 -8.03 6.26 27.06
CA SER A 97 -9.33 5.93 26.48
C SER A 97 -10.40 5.71 27.56
N PRO A 98 -11.55 6.39 27.47
CA PRO A 98 -12.64 6.20 28.41
C PRO A 98 -13.16 4.76 28.44
N ARG A 99 -13.71 4.37 29.59
CA ARG A 99 -14.17 3.00 29.88
C ARG A 99 -15.23 2.47 28.91
N TRP A 100 -15.98 3.35 28.25
CA TRP A 100 -17.02 3.01 27.27
C TRP A 100 -16.44 2.58 25.91
N LEU A 101 -15.21 3.00 25.55
CA LEU A 101 -14.54 2.55 24.33
C LEU A 101 -14.18 1.04 24.40
N ARG A 102 -14.15 0.44 25.59
CA ARG A 102 -13.90 -1.00 25.78
C ARG A 102 -15.13 -1.88 25.61
N SER A 103 -16.35 -1.34 25.68
CA SER A 103 -17.55 -2.15 25.43
C SER A 103 -17.82 -2.33 23.94
N TRP A 104 -17.31 -1.43 23.10
CA TRP A 104 -17.50 -1.50 21.65
C TRP A 104 -16.78 -2.68 21.00
N ASP A 105 -15.65 -3.11 21.55
CA ASP A 105 -14.89 -4.28 21.06
C ASP A 105 -15.64 -5.61 21.23
N LYS A 106 -16.71 -5.65 22.06
CA LYS A 106 -17.44 -6.90 22.37
C LYS A 106 -18.73 -7.09 21.59
N ASP A 107 -19.38 -6.00 21.16
CA ASP A 107 -20.69 -6.09 20.51
C ASP A 107 -20.57 -5.98 18.96
N ALA A 108 -19.37 -5.74 18.44
CA ALA A 108 -19.09 -5.71 17.00
C ALA A 108 -18.82 -7.11 16.39
N SER A 109 -18.98 -8.20 17.15
CA SER A 109 -18.53 -9.54 16.72
C SER A 109 -19.61 -10.53 16.25
N GLU A 110 -20.91 -10.24 16.27
CA GLU A 110 -21.93 -11.27 15.94
C GLU A 110 -23.10 -10.82 15.04
N ASP A 111 -22.84 -9.99 14.02
CA ASP A 111 -23.74 -9.89 12.85
C ASP A 111 -23.13 -10.66 11.67
N ALA A 112 -23.54 -11.92 11.53
CA ALA A 112 -23.02 -12.94 10.59
C ALA A 112 -23.07 -12.54 9.09
N THR A 113 -23.71 -11.44 8.74
CA THR A 113 -23.83 -10.96 7.35
C THR A 113 -22.73 -9.95 6.96
N VAL A 114 -22.18 -9.19 7.93
CA VAL A 114 -21.21 -8.12 7.64
C VAL A 114 -19.76 -8.64 7.62
N GLN A 115 -19.46 -9.74 8.32
CA GLN A 115 -18.14 -10.41 8.23
C GLN A 115 -17.84 -10.96 6.84
N SER A 116 -18.86 -11.39 6.08
CA SER A 116 -18.64 -11.97 4.74
C SER A 116 -18.21 -10.93 3.70
N LEU A 117 -18.75 -9.71 3.77
CA LEU A 117 -18.44 -8.63 2.84
C LEU A 117 -17.11 -7.92 3.17
N GLY A 118 -16.80 -7.74 4.45
CA GLY A 118 -15.50 -7.19 4.89
C GLY A 118 -14.34 -8.14 4.62
N SER A 119 -14.52 -9.43 4.93
CA SER A 119 -13.51 -10.46 4.69
C SER A 119 -13.20 -10.67 3.21
N GLN A 120 -14.18 -10.48 2.31
CA GLN A 120 -13.90 -10.52 0.86
C GLN A 120 -13.09 -9.31 0.39
N SER A 121 -13.37 -8.10 0.88
CA SER A 121 -12.67 -6.88 0.44
C SER A 121 -11.19 -6.88 0.84
N GLU A 122 -10.89 -7.19 2.11
CA GLU A 122 -9.51 -7.21 2.62
C GLU A 122 -8.71 -8.37 2.01
N LYS A 123 -9.37 -9.50 1.74
CA LYS A 123 -8.75 -10.63 1.05
C LYS A 123 -8.48 -10.33 -0.42
N LEU A 124 -9.38 -9.62 -1.10
CA LEU A 124 -9.17 -9.18 -2.49
C LEU A 124 -8.01 -8.17 -2.62
N GLU A 125 -7.87 -7.24 -1.68
CA GLU A 125 -6.72 -6.32 -1.66
C GLU A 125 -5.41 -7.05 -1.35
N SER A 126 -5.42 -7.99 -0.40
CA SER A 126 -4.24 -8.82 -0.09
C SER A 126 -3.85 -9.70 -1.29
N ASP A 127 -4.81 -10.38 -1.90
CA ASP A 127 -4.61 -11.25 -3.07
C ASP A 127 -4.13 -10.44 -4.28
N PHE A 128 -4.63 -9.21 -4.46
CA PHE A 128 -4.15 -8.29 -5.49
C PHE A 128 -2.70 -7.87 -5.26
N HIS A 129 -2.34 -7.47 -4.03
CA HIS A 129 -0.96 -7.12 -3.69
C HIS A 129 0.00 -8.32 -3.83
N ASP A 130 -0.44 -9.52 -3.47
CA ASP A 130 0.37 -10.73 -3.57
C ASP A 130 0.53 -11.20 -5.03
N TRP A 131 -0.52 -11.05 -5.83
CA TRP A 131 -0.47 -11.24 -7.28
C TRP A 131 0.43 -10.21 -7.96
N LEU A 132 0.34 -8.93 -7.60
CA LEU A 132 1.21 -7.87 -8.11
C LEU A 132 2.68 -8.15 -7.78
N LYS A 133 2.99 -8.54 -6.54
CA LYS A 133 4.35 -8.89 -6.12
C LYS A 133 4.89 -10.09 -6.91
N LYS A 134 4.08 -11.14 -7.11
CA LYS A 134 4.49 -12.32 -7.90
C LYS A 134 4.71 -11.98 -9.37
N THR A 135 3.83 -11.20 -9.97
CA THR A 135 3.94 -10.75 -11.36
C THR A 135 5.16 -9.85 -11.56
N LEU A 136 5.39 -8.88 -10.67
CA LEU A 136 6.56 -8.01 -10.72
C LEU A 136 7.86 -8.80 -10.51
N LEU A 137 7.88 -9.76 -9.58
CA LEU A 137 9.05 -10.62 -9.34
C LEU A 137 9.38 -11.47 -10.57
N LEU A 138 8.37 -12.05 -11.23
CA LEU A 138 8.56 -12.82 -12.47
C LEU A 138 9.07 -11.94 -13.61
N LEU A 139 8.58 -10.70 -13.72
CA LEU A 139 9.08 -9.73 -14.70
C LEU A 139 10.55 -9.40 -14.43
N VAL A 140 10.92 -9.13 -13.18
CA VAL A 140 12.31 -8.87 -12.77
C VAL A 140 13.21 -10.07 -13.05
N ILE A 141 12.78 -11.29 -12.73
CA ILE A 141 13.53 -12.51 -13.04
C ILE A 141 13.70 -12.65 -14.55
N CYS A 142 12.65 -12.42 -15.34
CA CYS A 142 12.70 -12.51 -16.80
C CYS A 142 13.71 -11.51 -17.38
N VAL A 143 13.66 -10.24 -16.95
CA VAL A 143 14.61 -9.20 -17.36
C VAL A 143 16.04 -9.60 -16.97
N CYS A 144 16.25 -10.08 -15.74
CA CYS A 144 17.56 -10.57 -15.29
C CYS A 144 18.06 -11.74 -16.14
N CYS A 145 17.21 -12.71 -16.46
CA CYS A 145 17.57 -13.84 -17.33
C CYS A 145 17.98 -13.39 -18.72
N VAL A 146 17.22 -12.47 -19.33
CA VAL A 146 17.54 -11.90 -20.65
C VAL A 146 18.87 -11.14 -20.58
N LEU A 147 19.09 -10.30 -19.56
CA LEU A 147 20.35 -9.59 -19.39
C LEU A 147 21.55 -10.55 -19.23
N LEU A 148 21.40 -11.61 -18.43
CA LEU A 148 22.46 -12.62 -18.29
C LEU A 148 22.73 -13.38 -19.60
N LEU A 149 21.69 -13.66 -20.39
CA LEU A 149 21.86 -14.26 -21.72
C LEU A 149 22.56 -13.33 -22.69
N VAL A 150 22.22 -12.03 -22.69
CA VAL A 150 22.89 -11.01 -23.51
C VAL A 150 24.35 -10.86 -23.10
N ILE A 151 24.64 -10.79 -21.79
CA ILE A 151 26.01 -10.74 -21.27
C ILE A 151 26.78 -11.99 -21.70
N ARG A 152 26.17 -13.18 -21.59
CA ARG A 152 26.80 -14.44 -22.00
C ARG A 152 27.02 -14.50 -23.52
N TYR A 153 26.06 -14.02 -24.31
CA TYR A 153 26.16 -13.93 -25.76
C TYR A 153 27.30 -13.00 -26.17
N HIS A 154 27.37 -11.80 -25.60
CA HIS A 154 28.44 -10.83 -25.86
C HIS A 154 29.82 -11.34 -25.42
N ASN A 155 29.88 -12.05 -24.28
CA ASN A 155 31.12 -12.68 -23.84
C ASN A 155 31.56 -13.83 -24.77
N ARG A 156 30.61 -14.55 -25.39
CA ARG A 156 30.90 -15.61 -26.36
C ARG A 156 31.39 -15.03 -27.69
N THR A 157 30.77 -13.97 -28.20
CA THR A 157 31.21 -13.29 -29.43
C THR A 157 32.59 -12.65 -29.24
N ARG A 158 32.87 -12.02 -28.09
CA ARG A 158 34.22 -11.51 -27.77
C ARG A 158 35.29 -12.60 -27.71
N ARG A 159 34.97 -13.78 -27.16
CA ARG A 159 35.91 -14.92 -27.13
C ARG A 159 36.17 -15.50 -28.52
N ALA A 160 35.14 -15.61 -29.36
CA ALA A 160 35.30 -16.06 -30.75
C ALA A 160 36.14 -15.09 -31.60
N GLY A 161 36.03 -13.78 -31.39
CA GLY A 161 36.91 -12.80 -32.02
C GLY A 161 38.37 -12.87 -31.56
N ARG A 162 38.61 -13.34 -30.32
CA ARG A 162 39.95 -13.50 -29.74
C ARG A 162 40.68 -14.78 -30.17
N THR A 163 39.95 -15.82 -30.61
CA THR A 163 40.55 -17.04 -31.16
C THR A 163 40.95 -16.90 -32.63
N HIS A 164 40.23 -16.09 -33.41
CA HIS A 164 40.60 -15.77 -34.79
C HIS A 164 41.83 -14.85 -34.91
N SER A 165 42.14 -14.07 -33.86
CA SER A 165 43.34 -13.23 -33.80
C SER A 165 44.60 -13.96 -33.30
N ARG A 166 44.52 -15.28 -33.06
CA ARG A 166 45.66 -16.13 -32.65
C ARG A 166 46.05 -17.18 -33.71
N ALA A 167 45.52 -17.09 -34.93
CA ALA A 167 45.96 -17.90 -36.05
C ALA A 167 46.88 -17.06 -36.95
N GLU A 168 48.14 -16.97 -36.55
CA GLU A 168 49.36 -16.72 -37.37
C GLU A 168 50.45 -16.23 -36.41
N ALA A 169 51.07 -17.18 -35.70
CA ALA A 169 52.40 -16.94 -35.17
C ALA A 169 53.37 -17.23 -36.33
N PRO A 170 54.16 -16.26 -36.80
CA PRO A 170 55.18 -16.54 -37.82
C PRO A 170 56.19 -17.53 -37.24
N LEU A 171 56.51 -18.56 -38.03
CA LEU A 171 57.55 -19.52 -37.66
C LEU A 171 58.90 -18.77 -37.49
N PRO A 172 59.69 -19.09 -36.46
CA PRO A 172 60.98 -18.44 -36.27
C PRO A 172 61.92 -18.84 -37.41
N SER A 173 62.32 -17.86 -38.23
CA SER A 173 63.28 -18.03 -39.33
C SER A 173 64.74 -18.06 -38.87
N ASP A 174 64.99 -18.30 -37.58
CA ASP A 174 66.32 -18.21 -36.98
C ASP A 174 66.65 -19.50 -36.21
N THR A 175 67.53 -20.30 -36.81
CA THR A 175 67.99 -21.58 -36.26
C THR A 175 69.24 -21.43 -35.38
N SER A 176 69.71 -20.21 -35.12
CA SER A 176 71.01 -19.96 -34.47
C SER A 176 71.09 -20.32 -32.98
N GLY A 177 70.00 -20.80 -32.37
CA GLY A 177 69.93 -21.17 -30.95
C GLY A 177 69.37 -22.58 -30.66
N MET A 178 69.32 -23.48 -31.63
CA MET A 178 68.73 -24.81 -31.41
C MET A 178 69.69 -25.74 -30.64
N PRO A 179 69.20 -26.55 -29.68
CA PRO A 179 70.04 -27.46 -28.92
C PRO A 179 70.66 -28.54 -29.82
N SER A 180 71.83 -29.06 -29.46
CA SER A 180 72.64 -30.00 -30.28
C SER A 180 71.93 -31.29 -30.71
N TRP A 181 70.82 -31.67 -30.07
CA TRP A 181 70.02 -32.83 -30.47
C TRP A 181 69.15 -32.56 -31.72
N TRP A 182 68.97 -31.30 -32.13
CA TRP A 182 68.15 -30.92 -33.28
C TRP A 182 68.71 -31.42 -34.63
N ASP A 183 70.01 -31.64 -34.71
CA ASP A 183 70.69 -32.18 -35.89
C ASP A 183 70.50 -33.70 -36.06
N LEU A 184 69.96 -34.38 -35.04
CA LEU A 184 69.66 -35.82 -35.08
C LEU A 184 68.24 -36.11 -35.56
N VAL A 185 67.43 -35.08 -35.80
CA VAL A 185 66.07 -35.25 -36.32
C VAL A 185 66.14 -35.64 -37.80
N PRO A 186 65.60 -36.81 -38.20
CA PRO A 186 65.62 -37.26 -39.59
C PRO A 186 64.93 -36.25 -40.52
N THR A 187 65.54 -35.99 -41.68
CA THR A 187 65.10 -34.95 -42.64
C THR A 187 63.65 -35.12 -43.10
N GLN A 188 63.12 -36.35 -43.08
CA GLN A 188 61.72 -36.67 -43.44
C GLN A 188 60.67 -36.13 -42.45
N LEU A 189 61.08 -35.68 -41.26
CA LEU A 189 60.22 -35.05 -40.25
C LEU A 189 60.47 -33.54 -40.13
N ARG A 190 61.39 -32.99 -40.91
CA ARG A 190 61.64 -31.55 -40.98
C ARG A 190 60.67 -31.01 -42.04
N ALA A 191 59.62 -30.31 -41.60
CA ALA A 191 58.69 -29.67 -42.52
C ALA A 191 59.46 -28.61 -43.32
N GLU A 192 59.62 -28.85 -44.62
CA GLU A 192 60.16 -27.87 -45.56
C GLU A 192 59.19 -26.67 -45.66
N PRO A 193 59.71 -25.45 -45.92
CA PRO A 193 58.89 -24.23 -46.01
C PRO A 193 57.89 -24.25 -47.17
#